data_AF-A0AAD6U5C2-F1
#
_entry.id   AF-A0AAD6U5C2-F1
#
_cell.length_a   1.000
_cell.length_b   1.000
_cell.length_c   1.000
_cell.angle_alpha   90.00
_cell.angle_beta   90.00
_cell.angle_gamma   90.00
#
_symmetry.space_group_name_H-M   'P 1'
#
loop_
_entity.id
_entity.type
_entity.pdbx_description
1 polymer ?
#
loop_
_entity_poly.entity_id
_entity_poly.type
_entity_poly.pdbx_seq_one_letter_code
_entity_poly.pdbx_strand_id
1 'polypeptide(L)'
;IRRIIDRHLGEAMEPPPRAPKLNSPPHYRGEDDDAMFMPWLGKTCTWLQGYGLGGPRYNSHRILYLKSALDGHALEWFANEVEPSDRDSIIPYEFDEIICAMHRRFVTSATAQRATKEFEAV
;
A
#
# COMPACT_ATOMS: atom_id res chain seq x y z
N ILE A 1 4.62 7.51 -5.85
CA ILE A 1 3.55 6.97 -4.99
C ILE A 1 2.33 7.89 -4.93
N ARG A 2 2.39 9.05 -4.25
CA ARG A 2 1.22 9.94 -4.09
C ARG A 2 0.48 10.27 -5.38
N ARG A 3 1.20 10.59 -6.46
CA ARG A 3 0.61 10.79 -7.80
C ARG A 3 -0.26 9.62 -8.31
N ILE A 4 0.10 8.37 -7.99
CA ILE A 4 -0.72 7.19 -8.35
C ILE A 4 -1.96 7.13 -7.48
N ILE A 5 -1.82 7.39 -6.18
CA ILE A 5 -2.93 7.41 -5.23
C ILE A 5 -3.93 8.51 -5.63
N ASP A 6 -3.47 9.75 -5.83
CA ASP A 6 -4.32 10.88 -6.19
C ASP A 6 -5.09 10.64 -7.49
N ARG A 7 -4.44 10.05 -8.50
CA ARG A 7 -5.06 9.72 -9.79
C ARG A 7 -6.28 8.80 -9.65
N HIS A 8 -6.23 7.82 -8.75
CA HIS A 8 -7.28 6.81 -8.61
C HIS A 8 -8.25 7.13 -7.49
N LEU A 9 -7.78 7.79 -6.43
CA LEU A 9 -8.45 7.90 -5.14
C LEU A 9 -8.59 9.35 -4.66
N GLY A 10 -8.13 10.34 -5.43
CA GLY A 10 -8.19 11.76 -5.05
C GLY A 10 -9.62 12.30 -5.01
N GLU A 11 -10.46 11.91 -5.97
CA GLU A 11 -11.86 12.35 -6.05
C GLU A 11 -12.82 11.23 -5.67
N ALA A 12 -13.94 11.60 -5.06
CA ALA A 12 -15.03 10.67 -4.82
C ALA A 12 -15.65 10.25 -6.15
N MET A 13 -15.86 8.95 -6.32
CA MET A 13 -16.46 8.38 -7.52
C MET A 13 -17.54 7.39 -7.10
N GLU A 14 -18.73 7.51 -7.68
CA GLU A 14 -19.77 6.53 -7.45
C GLU A 14 -19.38 5.19 -8.08
N PRO A 15 -19.50 4.07 -7.36
CA PRO A 15 -19.24 2.76 -7.94
C PRO A 15 -20.28 2.50 -9.05
N PRO A 16 -19.91 1.79 -10.13
CA PRO A 16 -20.85 1.50 -11.20
C PRO A 16 -22.05 0.70 -10.66
N PRO A 17 -23.28 0.98 -11.14
CA PRO A 17 -24.52 0.42 -10.59
C PRO A 17 -24.63 -1.11 -10.68
N ARG A 18 -23.76 -1.75 -11.47
CA ARG A 18 -23.55 -3.20 -11.55
C ARG A 18 -22.05 -3.48 -11.64
N ALA A 19 -21.31 -3.15 -10.58
CA ALA A 19 -19.91 -3.54 -10.49
C ALA A 19 -19.83 -5.10 -10.53
N PRO A 20 -19.16 -5.71 -11.52
CA PRO A 20 -18.83 -7.12 -11.43
C PRO A 20 -18.02 -7.35 -10.14
N LYS A 21 -18.05 -8.56 -9.56
CA LYS A 21 -17.17 -8.90 -8.44
C LYS A 21 -15.74 -8.57 -8.85
N LEU A 22 -15.19 -7.50 -8.28
CA LEU A 22 -13.82 -7.08 -8.56
C LEU A 22 -12.91 -8.11 -7.92
N ASN A 23 -12.10 -8.78 -8.73
CA ASN A 23 -11.09 -9.68 -8.22
C ASN A 23 -10.12 -8.87 -7.33
N SER A 24 -9.80 -9.42 -6.16
CA SER A 24 -8.80 -8.84 -5.27
C SER A 24 -7.47 -8.66 -6.03
N PRO A 25 -6.72 -7.58 -5.77
CA PRO A 25 -5.38 -7.46 -6.30
C PRO A 25 -4.51 -8.63 -5.81
N PRO A 26 -3.39 -8.93 -6.51
CA PRO A 26 -2.39 -9.83 -5.96
C PRO A 26 -1.91 -9.32 -4.60
N HIS A 27 -1.59 -10.24 -3.69
CA HIS A 27 -1.02 -9.87 -2.41
C HIS A 27 0.43 -9.42 -2.58
N TYR A 28 0.83 -8.37 -1.87
CA TYR A 28 2.23 -7.97 -1.77
C TYR A 28 2.84 -8.55 -0.50
N ARG A 29 4.00 -9.21 -0.63
CA ARG A 29 4.64 -9.94 0.47
C ARG A 29 5.76 -9.18 1.14
N GLY A 30 6.13 -8.02 0.60
CA GLY A 30 7.29 -7.24 1.05
C GLY A 30 8.52 -7.45 0.17
N GLU A 31 8.32 -7.82 -1.10
CA GLU A 31 9.38 -7.98 -2.08
C GLU A 31 10.16 -6.69 -2.27
N ASP A 32 11.48 -6.81 -2.38
CA ASP A 32 12.45 -5.72 -2.34
C ASP A 32 12.69 -5.06 -3.70
N ASP A 33 11.62 -4.96 -4.49
CA ASP A 33 11.68 -4.60 -5.90
C ASP A 33 10.62 -3.55 -6.25
N ASP A 34 11.07 -2.39 -6.74
CA ASP A 34 10.18 -1.33 -7.22
C ASP A 34 9.30 -1.81 -8.39
N ALA A 35 9.83 -2.71 -9.23
CA ALA A 35 9.11 -3.30 -10.35
C ALA A 35 8.00 -4.27 -9.91
N MET A 36 8.00 -4.71 -8.65
CA MET A 36 6.89 -5.45 -8.05
C MET A 36 5.95 -4.53 -7.28
N PHE A 37 6.51 -3.60 -6.49
CA PHE A 37 5.74 -2.69 -5.65
C PHE A 37 4.83 -1.76 -6.47
N MET A 38 5.37 -1.11 -7.51
CA MET A 38 4.63 -0.07 -8.24
C MET A 38 3.45 -0.64 -9.06
N PRO A 39 3.59 -1.76 -9.78
CA PRO A 39 2.44 -2.41 -10.43
C PRO A 39 1.42 -2.96 -9.44
N TRP A 40 1.85 -3.51 -8.30
CA TRP A 40 0.93 -3.92 -7.24
C TRP A 40 0.12 -2.74 -6.73
N LEU A 41 0.77 -1.62 -6.38
CA LEU A 41 0.10 -0.40 -5.90
C LEU A 41 -0.93 0.10 -6.93
N GLY A 42 -0.58 0.10 -8.21
CA GLY A 42 -1.52 0.47 -9.28
C GLY A 42 -2.77 -0.42 -9.30
N LYS A 43 -2.61 -1.74 -9.21
CA LYS A 43 -3.74 -2.69 -9.18
C LYS A 43 -4.59 -2.50 -7.92
N THR A 44 -3.97 -2.29 -6.77
CA THR A 44 -4.66 -2.02 -5.49
C THR A 44 -5.46 -0.73 -5.56
N CYS A 45 -4.88 0.36 -6.08
CA CYS A 45 -5.60 1.63 -6.26
C CYS A 45 -6.79 1.51 -7.22
N THR A 46 -6.64 0.81 -8.35
CA THR A 46 -7.73 0.54 -9.30
C THR A 46 -8.85 -0.27 -8.66
N TRP A 47 -8.50 -1.27 -7.84
CA TRP A 47 -9.48 -2.08 -7.12
C TRP A 47 -10.28 -1.27 -6.11
N LEU A 48 -9.60 -0.44 -5.31
CA LEU A 48 -10.24 0.48 -4.36
C LEU A 48 -11.15 1.50 -5.07
N GLN A 49 -10.68 2.05 -6.20
CA GLN A 49 -11.46 2.95 -7.04
C GLN A 49 -12.73 2.27 -7.56
N GLY A 50 -12.64 1.00 -7.98
CA GLY A 50 -13.80 0.23 -8.45
C GLY A 50 -14.88 -0.01 -7.39
N TYR A 51 -14.51 -0.01 -6.10
CA TYR A 51 -15.46 0.00 -4.98
C TYR A 51 -15.99 1.38 -4.61
N GLY A 52 -15.61 2.43 -5.32
CA GLY A 52 -16.01 3.81 -5.02
C GLY A 52 -15.32 4.38 -3.78
N LEU A 53 -14.16 3.83 -3.38
CA LEU A 53 -13.40 4.30 -2.22
C LEU A 53 -12.52 5.51 -2.54
N GLY A 54 -12.96 6.37 -3.46
CA GLY A 54 -12.29 7.63 -3.84
C GLY A 54 -12.68 8.79 -2.92
N GLY A 55 -11.83 9.81 -2.81
CA GLY A 55 -12.02 10.95 -1.93
C GLY A 55 -11.63 10.73 -0.44
N PRO A 56 -11.45 11.80 0.33
CA PRO A 56 -10.82 11.77 1.66
C PRO A 56 -11.62 10.98 2.72
N ARG A 57 -12.94 10.84 2.56
CA ARG A 57 -13.82 10.18 3.53
C ARG A 57 -13.50 8.69 3.76
N TYR A 58 -12.86 8.03 2.80
CA TYR A 58 -12.69 6.58 2.80
C TYR A 58 -11.34 6.11 3.33
N ASN A 59 -10.55 6.96 4.01
CA ASN A 59 -9.22 6.60 4.50
C ASN A 59 -9.21 5.27 5.28
N SER A 60 -10.03 5.15 6.33
CA SER A 60 -10.09 3.92 7.14
C SER A 60 -10.50 2.67 6.35
N HIS A 61 -11.38 2.81 5.37
CA HIS A 61 -11.76 1.69 4.50
C HIS A 61 -10.59 1.27 3.61
N ARG A 62 -9.84 2.22 3.05
CA ARG A 62 -8.66 1.93 2.23
C ARG A 62 -7.60 1.18 3.03
N ILE A 63 -7.40 1.54 4.31
CA ILE A 63 -6.46 0.86 5.21
C ILE A 63 -6.92 -0.58 5.48
N LEU A 64 -8.21 -0.79 5.74
CA LEU A 64 -8.78 -2.13 5.93
C LEU A 64 -8.56 -3.02 4.68
N TYR A 65 -8.86 -2.48 3.50
CA TYR A 65 -8.67 -3.20 2.24
C TYR A 65 -7.19 -3.37 1.88
N LEU A 66 -6.33 -2.41 2.25
CA LEU A 66 -4.88 -2.53 2.11
C LEU A 66 -4.38 -3.75 2.86
N LYS A 67 -4.77 -3.91 4.13
CA LYS A 67 -4.41 -5.09 4.94
C LYS A 67 -4.78 -6.40 4.25
N SER A 68 -5.96 -6.48 3.62
CA SER A 68 -6.37 -7.67 2.86
C SER A 68 -5.57 -7.92 1.58
N ALA A 69 -4.82 -6.93 1.09
CA ALA A 69 -3.95 -7.03 -0.07
C ALA A 69 -2.47 -7.26 0.31
N LEU A 70 -2.18 -7.52 1.59
CA LEU A 70 -0.85 -7.85 2.10
C LEU A 70 -0.74 -9.31 2.51
N ASP A 71 0.47 -9.84 2.43
CA ASP A 71 0.85 -11.18 2.90
C ASP A 71 2.31 -11.12 3.42
N GLY A 72 2.80 -12.21 3.99
CA GLY A 72 4.20 -12.35 4.42
C GLY A 72 4.72 -11.18 5.28
N HIS A 73 5.94 -10.72 4.97
CA HIS A 73 6.63 -9.67 5.72
C HIS A 73 5.93 -8.32 5.67
N ALA A 74 5.24 -8.01 4.57
CA ALA A 74 4.45 -6.78 4.48
C ALA A 74 3.28 -6.79 5.47
N LEU A 75 2.59 -7.93 5.61
CA LEU A 75 1.49 -8.07 6.56
C LEU A 75 1.98 -8.07 8.01
N GLU A 76 3.10 -8.75 8.30
CA GLU A 76 3.74 -8.72 9.62
C GLU A 76 4.13 -7.30 10.04
N TRP A 77 4.79 -6.56 9.14
CA TRP A 77 5.15 -5.17 9.39
C TRP A 77 3.91 -4.29 9.62
N PHE A 78 2.86 -4.46 8.81
CA PHE A 78 1.63 -3.69 8.95
C PHE A 78 0.97 -3.91 10.33
N ALA A 79 0.90 -5.16 10.79
CA ALA A 79 0.34 -5.49 12.10
C ALA A 79 1.14 -4.90 13.27
N ASN A 80 2.45 -4.75 13.11
CA ASN A 80 3.31 -4.22 14.17
C ASN A 80 3.38 -2.69 14.20
N GLU A 81 3.39 -2.05 13.02
CA GLU A 81 3.74 -0.62 12.90
C GLU A 81 2.53 0.27 12.56
N VAL A 82 1.50 -0.28 11.92
CA VAL A 82 0.30 0.47 11.50
C VAL A 82 -0.89 0.18 12.40
N GLU A 83 -1.06 -1.07 12.82
CA GLU A 83 -2.10 -1.49 13.77
C GLU A 83 -1.49 -2.10 15.05
N PRO A 84 -0.59 -1.38 15.77
CA PRO A 84 -0.02 -1.90 17.00
C PRO A 84 -1.16 -2.27 17.97
N SER A 85 -1.02 -3.43 18.61
CA SER A 85 -2.00 -3.92 19.60
C SER A 85 -2.10 -3.02 20.83
N ASP A 86 -1.11 -2.16 21.05
CA ASP A 86 -1.06 -1.20 22.14
C ASP A 86 -1.76 0.11 21.75
N ARG A 87 -2.79 0.47 22.51
CA ARG A 87 -3.77 1.52 22.17
C ARG A 87 -3.23 2.95 22.30
N ASP A 88 -2.02 3.12 22.79
CA ASP A 88 -1.47 4.45 23.12
C ASP A 88 -0.81 5.15 21.92
N SER A 89 -0.65 4.47 20.78
CA SER A 89 -0.05 5.02 19.55
C SER A 89 -1.05 5.11 18.40
N ILE A 90 -2.22 5.72 18.63
CA ILE A 90 -3.19 6.02 17.56
C ILE A 90 -2.75 7.31 16.85
N ILE A 91 -1.66 7.26 16.09
CA ILE A 91 -1.51 8.23 15.00
C ILE A 91 -2.46 7.74 13.90
N PRO A 92 -3.45 8.53 13.48
CA PRO A 92 -4.28 8.16 12.34
C PRO A 92 -3.38 8.19 11.11
N TYR A 93 -2.83 7.05 10.74
CA TYR A 93 -2.08 6.96 9.51
C TYR A 93 -3.02 7.23 8.33
N GLU A 94 -2.62 8.12 7.44
CA GLU A 94 -3.28 8.24 6.16
C GLU A 94 -2.80 7.13 5.23
N PHE A 95 -3.69 6.64 4.36
CA PHE A 95 -3.41 5.56 3.43
C PHE A 95 -2.14 5.84 2.61
N ASP A 96 -1.94 7.07 2.14
CA ASP A 96 -0.76 7.44 1.36
C ASP A 96 0.53 7.42 2.18
N GLU A 97 0.46 7.78 3.47
CA GLU A 97 1.58 7.69 4.40
C GLU A 97 2.01 6.24 4.62
N ILE A 98 1.05 5.33 4.77
CA ILE A 98 1.34 3.89 4.91
C ILE A 98 2.03 3.36 3.66
N ILE A 99 1.50 3.66 2.46
CA ILE A 99 2.12 3.22 1.21
C ILE A 99 3.53 3.81 1.04
N CYS A 100 3.74 5.08 1.44
CA CYS A 100 5.08 5.69 1.43
C CYS A 100 6.02 5.04 2.46
N ALA A 101 5.52 4.66 3.64
CA ALA A 101 6.31 3.93 4.64
C ALA A 101 6.69 2.53 4.15
N MET A 102 5.76 1.80 3.53
CA MET A 102 6.03 0.50 2.91
C MET A 102 7.12 0.60 1.84
N HIS A 103 7.03 1.56 0.92
CA HIS A 103 8.05 1.73 -0.12
C HIS A 103 9.43 2.04 0.45
N ARG A 104 9.52 2.94 1.44
CA ARG A 104 10.78 3.21 2.13
C ARG A 104 11.34 1.95 2.80
N ARG A 105 10.48 1.17 3.43
CA ARG A 105 10.87 -0.02 4.20
C ARG A 105 11.34 -1.17 3.31
N PHE A 106 10.57 -1.52 2.28
CA PHE A 106 10.82 -2.73 1.49
C PHE A 106 11.66 -2.46 0.25
N VAL A 107 11.44 -1.34 -0.44
CA VAL A 107 12.13 -1.04 -1.70
C VAL A 107 13.42 -0.24 -1.47
N THR A 108 13.35 0.85 -0.70
CA THR A 108 14.51 1.75 -0.53
C THR A 108 15.60 1.12 0.36
N SER A 109 15.20 0.46 1.45
CA SER A 109 16.14 -0.28 2.32
C SER A 109 16.99 -1.28 1.54
N ALA A 110 16.39 -1.97 0.57
CA ALA A 110 17.09 -2.97 -0.23
C ALA A 110 17.99 -2.36 -1.30
N THR A 111 17.60 -1.22 -1.89
CA THR A 111 18.48 -0.48 -2.80
C THR A 111 19.74 -0.03 -2.07
N ALA A 112 19.61 0.45 -0.83
CA ALA A 112 20.76 0.79 0.02
C ALA A 112 21.64 -0.44 0.31
N GLN A 113 21.05 -1.58 0.66
CA GLN A 113 21.80 -2.81 0.92
C GLN A 113 22.53 -3.35 -0.32
N ARG A 114 21.92 -3.26 -1.52
CA ARG A 114 22.57 -3.65 -2.78
C ARG A 114 23.75 -2.73 -3.10
N ALA A 115 23.57 -1.42 -2.98
CA ALA A 115 24.63 -0.45 -3.22
C ALA A 115 25.83 -0.64 -2.28
N THR A 116 25.59 -0.93 -0.99
CA THR A 116 26.67 -1.25 -0.04
C THR A 116 27.45 -2.49 -0.45
N LYS A 117 26.77 -3.58 -0.86
CA LYS A 117 27.42 -4.81 -1.30
C LYS A 117 28.25 -4.63 -2.57
N GLU A 118 27.78 -3.82 -3.51
CA GLU A 118 28.53 -3.48 -4.73
C GLU A 118 29.78 -2.66 -4.41
N PHE A 119 29.71 -1.74 -3.45
CA PHE A 119 30.85 -0.94 -3.02
C PHE A 119 31.91 -1.78 -2.27
N GLU A 120 31.49 -2.70 -1.40
CA GLU A 120 32.40 -3.58 -0.65
C GLU A 120 33.07 -4.67 -1.53
N ALA A 121 32.56 -4.90 -2.73
CA ALA A 121 33.11 -5.86 -3.68
C ALA A 121 34.17 -5.28 -4.65
N VAL A 122 34.54 -4.00 -4.48
CA VAL A 122 35.56 -3.26 -5.26
C VAL A 122 36.82 -3.06 -4.42
#